data_AF-A0A537NAT1-F1
#
_entry.id   AF-A0A537NAT1-F1
#
_cell.length_a   1.000
_cell.length_b   1.000
_cell.length_c   1.000
_cell.angle_alpha   90.00
_cell.angle_beta   90.00
_cell.angle_gamma   90.00
#
_symmetry.space_group_name_H-M   'P 1'
#
loop_
_entity.id
_entity.type
_entity.pdbx_description
1 polymer ?
#
loop_
_entity_poly.entity_id
_entity_poly.type
_entity_poly.pdbx_seq_one_letter_code
_entity_poly.pdbx_strand_id
1 'polypeptide(L)'
;IKTLAEVDGPNVRIVGIANTTTIRAASRSLKNTSISAATSVGEAMEMLRTGNAEAFALSRDSLAPLMAELPGSLIVDGGFQHTGIAIAVPKNRRVALTYVTDFMESAKASGIVRRALDNAGLKNEKVAPPAQ
;
A
#
# COMPACT_ATOMS: atom_id res chain seq x y z
N ILE A 1 -4.16 14.97 -11.38
CA ILE A 1 -4.60 13.67 -10.84
C ILE A 1 -4.71 13.82 -9.33
N LYS A 2 -5.92 13.72 -8.77
CA LYS A 2 -6.19 13.88 -7.33
C LYS A 2 -6.85 12.66 -6.68
N THR A 3 -7.41 11.76 -7.48
CA THR A 3 -8.12 10.57 -7.00
C THR A 3 -7.57 9.30 -7.64
N LEU A 4 -7.79 8.15 -6.98
CA LEU A 4 -7.43 6.85 -7.56
C LEU A 4 -8.18 6.56 -8.87
N ALA A 5 -9.42 7.03 -9.01
CA ALA A 5 -10.19 6.89 -10.24
C ALA A 5 -9.57 7.68 -11.40
N GLU A 6 -9.02 8.88 -11.13
CA GLU A 6 -8.27 9.64 -12.13
C GLU A 6 -6.94 8.97 -12.48
N VAL A 7 -6.28 8.29 -11.52
CA VAL A 7 -5.07 7.50 -11.79
C VAL A 7 -5.38 6.37 -12.79
N ASP A 8 -6.54 5.71 -12.66
CA ASP A 8 -6.99 4.69 -13.61
C ASP A 8 -7.74 5.28 -14.81
N GLY A 9 -7.13 6.25 -15.50
CA GLY A 9 -7.71 6.94 -16.65
C GLY A 9 -7.03 6.58 -17.99
N PRO A 10 -7.76 6.66 -19.13
CA PRO A 10 -7.32 6.25 -20.48
C PRO A 10 -6.05 6.92 -20.99
N ASN A 11 -5.63 8.03 -20.41
CA ASN A 11 -4.44 8.80 -20.82
C ASN A 11 -3.44 8.97 -19.68
N VAL A 12 -3.51 8.14 -18.65
CA VAL A 12 -2.55 8.15 -17.54
C VAL A 12 -1.50 7.08 -17.79
N ARG A 13 -0.22 7.45 -17.64
CA ARG A 13 0.93 6.57 -17.64
C ARG A 13 1.45 6.48 -16.21
N ILE A 14 1.45 5.26 -15.70
CA ILE A 14 1.90 4.96 -14.36
C ILE A 14 3.24 4.27 -14.46
N VAL A 15 4.24 4.78 -13.76
CA VAL A 15 5.48 4.05 -13.56
C VAL A 15 5.40 3.23 -12.27
N GLY A 16 5.94 2.02 -12.29
CA GLY A 16 6.20 1.22 -11.09
C GLY A 16 7.61 0.64 -11.14
N ILE A 17 8.09 0.05 -10.05
CA ILE A 17 9.42 -0.58 -10.04
C ILE A 17 9.34 -2.02 -10.55
N ALA A 18 10.19 -2.36 -11.51
CA ALA A 18 10.30 -3.69 -12.09
C ALA A 18 10.42 -4.79 -11.03
N ASN A 19 9.79 -5.93 -11.29
CA ASN A 19 9.84 -7.14 -10.43
C ASN A 19 9.30 -6.97 -8.99
N THR A 20 8.64 -5.86 -8.66
CA THR A 20 8.03 -5.65 -7.34
C THR A 20 6.59 -6.18 -7.24
N THR A 21 6.14 -6.44 -6.01
CA THR A 21 4.73 -6.78 -5.74
C THR A 21 3.79 -5.64 -6.10
N THR A 22 4.22 -4.39 -5.88
CA THR A 22 3.43 -3.19 -6.09
C THR A 22 3.07 -2.98 -7.56
N ILE A 23 4.03 -3.07 -8.49
CA ILE A 23 3.72 -2.95 -9.93
C ILE A 23 2.79 -4.07 -10.38
N ARG A 24 3.00 -5.30 -9.89
CA ARG A 24 2.11 -6.43 -10.21
C ARG A 24 0.69 -6.20 -9.71
N ALA A 25 0.52 -5.57 -8.56
CA ALA A 25 -0.80 -5.25 -8.03
C ALA A 25 -1.45 -4.08 -8.78
N ALA A 26 -0.70 -3.04 -9.11
CA ALA A 26 -1.18 -1.95 -9.96
C ALA A 26 -1.72 -2.50 -11.29
N SER A 27 -0.96 -3.37 -11.98
CA SER A 27 -1.39 -3.98 -13.25
C SER A 27 -2.60 -4.92 -13.11
N ARG A 28 -2.81 -5.52 -11.94
CA ARG A 28 -4.01 -6.33 -11.69
C ARG A 28 -5.23 -5.50 -11.38
N SER A 29 -5.09 -4.33 -10.78
CA SER A 29 -6.20 -3.53 -10.25
C SER A 29 -6.60 -2.37 -11.16
N LEU A 30 -5.65 -1.69 -11.77
CA LEU A 30 -5.87 -0.54 -12.65
C LEU A 30 -6.01 -1.03 -14.10
N LYS A 31 -7.14 -0.72 -14.74
CA LYS A 31 -7.56 -1.34 -16.01
C LYS A 31 -7.64 -0.40 -17.19
N ASN A 32 -7.72 0.89 -16.93
CA ASN A 32 -7.94 1.90 -17.96
C ASN A 32 -6.70 2.77 -18.16
N THR A 33 -5.57 2.43 -17.55
CA THR A 33 -4.30 3.17 -17.61
C THR A 33 -3.19 2.32 -18.23
N SER A 34 -2.08 2.95 -18.62
CA SER A 34 -0.87 2.25 -19.04
C SER A 34 0.13 2.19 -17.90
N ILE A 35 0.81 1.05 -17.73
CA ILE A 35 1.79 0.85 -16.65
C ILE A 35 3.14 0.43 -17.25
N SER A 36 4.20 1.18 -16.95
CA SER A 36 5.58 0.89 -17.33
C SER A 36 6.44 0.56 -16.11
N ALA A 37 7.48 -0.26 -16.33
CA ALA A 37 8.40 -0.65 -15.28
C ALA A 37 9.72 0.13 -15.40
N ALA A 38 10.08 0.85 -14.34
CA ALA A 38 11.41 1.44 -14.16
C ALA A 38 12.31 0.46 -13.39
N THR A 39 13.62 0.53 -13.61
CA THR A 39 14.62 -0.32 -12.95
C THR A 39 14.97 0.17 -11.53
N SER A 40 14.70 1.44 -11.23
CA SER A 40 14.99 2.06 -9.93
C SER A 40 14.00 3.16 -9.55
N VAL A 41 13.98 3.54 -8.27
CA VAL A 41 13.20 4.69 -7.78
C VAL A 41 13.66 6.00 -8.44
N GLY A 42 14.96 6.19 -8.62
CA GLY A 42 15.50 7.38 -9.28
C GLY A 42 15.01 7.53 -10.71
N GLU A 43 15.00 6.43 -11.48
CA GLU A 43 14.46 6.44 -12.85
C GLU A 43 12.96 6.76 -12.87
N ALA A 44 12.17 6.15 -11.99
CA ALA A 44 10.74 6.43 -11.88
C ALA A 44 10.45 7.91 -11.51
N MET A 45 11.25 8.46 -10.60
CA MET A 45 11.18 9.88 -10.22
C MET A 45 11.55 10.79 -11.40
N GLU A 46 12.54 10.43 -12.20
CA GLU A 46 12.89 11.19 -13.40
C GLU A 46 11.80 11.12 -14.47
N MET A 47 11.15 9.97 -14.64
CA MET A 47 9.99 9.85 -15.52
C MET A 47 8.84 10.77 -15.10
N LEU A 48 8.61 10.93 -13.79
CA LEU A 48 7.64 11.91 -13.26
C LEU A 48 8.07 13.35 -13.57
N ARG A 49 9.34 13.71 -13.31
CA ARG A 49 9.86 15.08 -13.54
C ARG A 49 9.78 15.50 -15.01
N THR A 50 10.09 14.57 -15.90
CA THR A 50 10.13 14.81 -17.35
C THR A 50 8.76 14.69 -18.02
N GLY A 51 7.71 14.34 -17.27
CA GLY A 51 6.37 14.13 -17.82
C GLY A 51 6.27 12.88 -18.70
N ASN A 52 7.16 11.90 -18.52
CA ASN A 52 7.07 10.57 -19.15
C ASN A 52 6.15 9.62 -18.39
N ALA A 53 5.79 9.95 -17.15
CA ALA A 53 4.73 9.32 -16.38
C ALA A 53 3.94 10.40 -15.61
N GLU A 54 2.63 10.20 -15.45
CA GLU A 54 1.78 11.09 -14.66
C GLU A 54 1.61 10.63 -13.20
N ALA A 55 1.88 9.35 -12.90
CA ALA A 55 1.80 8.81 -11.54
C ALA A 55 2.84 7.71 -11.28
N PHE A 56 3.16 7.48 -10.00
CA PHE A 56 4.10 6.46 -9.55
C PHE A 56 3.43 5.50 -8.57
N ALA A 57 3.29 4.24 -8.99
CA ALA A 57 2.79 3.14 -8.17
C ALA A 57 3.90 2.61 -7.25
N LEU A 58 3.87 3.05 -5.99
CA LEU A 58 4.77 2.60 -4.92
C LEU A 58 4.00 2.52 -3.58
N SER A 59 4.59 1.89 -2.56
CA SER A 59 3.99 1.86 -1.22
C SER A 59 4.00 3.24 -0.55
N ARG A 60 3.04 3.50 0.34
CA ARG A 60 2.85 4.82 0.95
C ARG A 60 4.04 5.27 1.81
N ASP A 61 4.63 4.33 2.54
CA ASP A 61 5.86 4.51 3.32
C ASP A 61 7.05 4.92 2.44
N SER A 62 7.14 4.34 1.24
CA SER A 62 8.23 4.65 0.29
C SER A 62 7.96 5.92 -0.51
N LEU A 63 6.70 6.30 -0.73
CA LEU A 63 6.34 7.60 -1.35
C LEU A 63 6.57 8.78 -0.42
N ALA A 64 6.30 8.64 0.88
CA ALA A 64 6.39 9.73 1.86
C ALA A 64 7.72 10.51 1.84
N PRO A 65 8.92 9.87 1.87
CA PRO A 65 10.18 10.60 1.80
C PRO A 65 10.43 11.26 0.44
N LEU A 66 9.89 10.70 -0.66
CA LEU A 66 10.11 11.21 -2.02
C LEU A 66 9.33 12.50 -2.31
N MET A 67 8.29 12.80 -1.52
CA MET A 67 7.46 14.00 -1.68
C MET A 67 8.27 15.29 -1.62
N ALA A 68 9.35 15.32 -0.82
CA ALA A 68 10.22 16.49 -0.71
C ALA A 68 11.00 16.78 -2.01
N GLU A 69 11.22 15.77 -2.86
CA GLU A 69 11.96 15.89 -4.12
C GLU A 69 11.08 16.24 -5.32
N LEU A 70 9.75 16.25 -5.14
CA LEU A 70 8.77 16.58 -6.16
C LEU A 70 7.75 17.59 -5.62
N PRO A 71 8.11 18.88 -5.51
CA PRO A 71 7.17 19.91 -5.09
C PRO A 71 5.91 19.94 -5.96
N GLY A 72 4.74 20.00 -5.33
CA GLY A 72 3.45 19.97 -6.02
C GLY A 72 2.90 18.57 -6.31
N SER A 73 3.65 17.50 -5.98
CA SER A 73 3.13 16.13 -6.00
C SER A 73 2.13 15.89 -4.87
N LEU A 74 1.31 14.84 -5.02
CA LEU A 74 0.32 14.41 -4.05
C LEU A 74 0.30 12.87 -3.98
N ILE A 75 0.41 12.32 -2.77
CA ILE A 75 0.04 10.91 -2.56
C ILE A 75 -1.49 10.85 -2.56
N VAL A 76 -2.07 10.31 -3.63
CA VAL A 76 -3.54 10.19 -3.75
C VAL A 76 -4.13 9.37 -2.60
N ASP A 77 -5.34 9.75 -2.19
CA ASP A 77 -6.09 8.99 -1.20
C ASP A 77 -6.54 7.63 -1.75
N GLY A 78 -6.65 6.67 -0.84
CA GLY A 78 -6.92 5.27 -1.17
C GLY A 78 -5.66 4.53 -1.64
N GLY A 79 -5.88 3.56 -2.53
CA GLY A 79 -4.84 2.72 -3.13
C GLY A 79 -5.46 1.55 -3.89
N PHE A 80 -4.72 1.02 -4.85
CA PHE A 80 -5.15 -0.15 -5.65
C PHE A 80 -4.88 -1.50 -4.96
N GLN A 81 -4.23 -1.46 -3.80
CA GLN A 81 -3.97 -2.61 -2.95
C GLN A 81 -3.98 -2.17 -1.48
N HIS A 82 -4.62 -2.99 -0.64
CA HIS A 82 -4.47 -2.93 0.81
C HIS A 82 -4.05 -4.31 1.30
N THR A 83 -2.96 -4.36 2.08
CA THR A 83 -2.44 -5.63 2.60
C THR A 83 -2.60 -5.64 4.12
N GLY A 84 -3.50 -6.48 4.61
CA GLY A 84 -3.61 -6.75 6.04
C GLY A 84 -2.48 -7.66 6.52
N ILE A 85 -2.10 -7.51 7.79
CA ILE A 85 -1.20 -8.44 8.50
C ILE A 85 -2.06 -9.38 9.34
N ALA A 86 -1.76 -10.67 9.30
CA ALA A 86 -2.52 -11.69 10.02
C ALA A 86 -1.61 -12.78 10.60
N ILE A 87 -2.09 -13.46 11.63
CA ILE A 87 -1.48 -14.70 12.13
C ILE A 87 -1.93 -15.85 11.23
N ALA A 88 -0.97 -16.57 10.66
CA ALA A 88 -1.24 -17.75 9.84
C ALA A 88 -1.20 -19.03 10.68
N VAL A 89 -2.14 -19.94 10.42
CA VAL A 89 -2.15 -21.31 10.97
C VAL A 89 -2.22 -22.32 9.81
N PRO A 90 -1.68 -23.54 9.97
CA PRO A 90 -1.81 -24.58 8.94
C PRO A 90 -3.28 -24.89 8.61
N LYS A 91 -3.54 -25.25 7.35
CA LYS A 91 -4.87 -25.69 6.91
C LYS A 91 -5.38 -26.84 7.80
N ASN A 92 -6.70 -26.89 7.98
CA ASN A 92 -7.40 -27.91 8.77
C ASN A 92 -7.11 -27.92 10.29
N ARG A 93 -6.42 -26.90 10.83
CA ARG A 93 -6.24 -26.71 12.28
C ARG A 93 -7.29 -25.78 12.87
N ARG A 94 -8.56 -26.21 12.87
CA ARG A 94 -9.71 -25.39 13.28
C ARG A 94 -9.60 -24.84 14.71
N VAL A 95 -9.15 -25.64 15.67
CA VAL A 95 -9.01 -25.19 17.08
C VAL A 95 -7.95 -24.09 17.21
N ALA A 96 -6.81 -24.25 16.54
CA ALA A 96 -5.77 -23.23 16.54
C ALA A 96 -6.25 -21.94 15.86
N LEU A 97 -6.99 -22.07 14.75
CA LEU A 97 -7.58 -20.92 14.06
C LEU A 97 -8.52 -20.15 14.98
N THR A 98 -9.47 -20.84 15.64
CA THR A 98 -10.39 -20.21 16.61
C THR A 98 -9.62 -19.48 17.71
N TYR A 99 -8.63 -20.14 18.32
CA TYR A 99 -7.84 -19.54 19.39
C TYR A 99 -7.13 -18.24 18.94
N VAL A 100 -6.42 -18.26 17.79
CA VAL A 100 -5.70 -17.06 17.33
C VAL A 100 -6.64 -15.95 16.87
N THR A 101 -7.82 -16.31 16.36
CA THR A 101 -8.88 -15.34 16.05
C THR A 101 -9.37 -14.66 17.32
N ASP A 102 -9.81 -15.42 18.33
CA ASP A 102 -10.33 -14.88 19.60
C ASP A 102 -9.28 -14.03 20.32
N PHE A 103 -8.02 -14.51 20.34
CA PHE A 103 -6.89 -13.75 20.87
C PHE A 103 -6.72 -12.42 20.14
N MET A 104 -6.75 -12.41 18.80
CA MET A 104 -6.54 -11.19 18.02
C MET A 104 -7.69 -10.20 18.21
N GLU A 105 -8.94 -10.67 18.27
CA GLU A 105 -10.09 -9.80 18.54
C GLU A 105 -10.00 -9.14 19.93
N SER A 106 -9.69 -9.93 20.96
CA SER A 106 -9.45 -9.41 22.31
C SER A 106 -8.26 -8.45 22.37
N ALA A 107 -7.16 -8.75 21.67
CA ALA A 107 -5.97 -7.91 21.63
C ALA A 107 -6.19 -6.58 20.90
N LYS A 108 -7.01 -6.56 19.84
CA LYS A 108 -7.46 -5.34 19.17
C LYS A 108 -8.36 -4.53 20.10
N ALA A 109 -9.38 -5.14 20.70
CA ALA A 109 -10.34 -4.47 21.56
C ALA A 109 -9.73 -3.88 22.85
N SER A 110 -8.78 -4.59 23.46
CA SER A 110 -8.06 -4.15 24.67
C SER A 110 -6.92 -3.15 24.40
N GLY A 111 -6.66 -2.81 23.13
CA GLY A 111 -5.59 -1.91 22.72
C GLY A 111 -4.18 -2.50 22.84
N ILE A 112 -4.02 -3.80 23.07
CA ILE A 112 -2.70 -4.47 23.09
C ILE A 112 -1.99 -4.25 21.75
N VAL A 113 -2.69 -4.47 20.63
CA VAL A 113 -2.09 -4.29 19.30
C VAL A 113 -1.66 -2.84 19.08
N ARG A 114 -2.48 -1.87 19.51
CA ARG A 114 -2.14 -0.43 19.41
C ARG A 114 -0.86 -0.11 20.17
N ARG A 115 -0.77 -0.53 21.44
CA ARG A 115 0.44 -0.32 22.26
C ARG A 115 1.68 -0.98 21.65
N ALA A 116 1.54 -2.18 21.08
CA ALA A 116 2.65 -2.87 20.42
C ALA A 116 3.18 -2.08 19.21
N LEU A 117 2.30 -1.55 18.37
CA LEU A 117 2.68 -0.70 17.25
C LEU A 117 3.33 0.61 17.72
N ASP A 118 2.80 1.24 18.77
CA ASP A 118 3.34 2.49 19.30
C ASP A 118 4.77 2.31 19.85
N ASN A 119 5.00 1.22 20.60
CA ASN A 119 6.31 0.85 21.11
C ASN A 119 7.31 0.51 19.99
N ALA A 120 6.81 0.03 18.85
CA ALA A 120 7.61 -0.20 17.64
C ALA A 120 7.81 1.06 16.78
N GLY A 121 7.30 2.23 17.19
CA GLY A 121 7.38 3.48 16.43
C GLY A 121 6.36 3.62 15.29
N LEU A 122 5.44 2.67 15.13
CA LEU A 122 4.44 2.60 14.06
C LEU A 122 3.14 3.35 14.42
N LYS A 123 3.28 4.58 14.92
CA LYS A 123 2.18 5.38 15.47
C LYS A 123 1.05 5.69 14.47
N ASN A 124 1.39 5.74 13.19
CA ASN A 124 0.45 6.09 12.12
C ASN A 124 -0.20 4.87 11.45
N GLU A 125 0.27 3.65 11.76
CA GLU A 125 -0.31 2.43 11.21
C GLU A 125 -1.69 2.18 11.82
N LYS A 126 -2.65 1.75 11.01
CA LYS A 126 -4.02 1.51 11.48
C LYS A 126 -4.14 0.11 12.09
N VAL A 127 -4.76 0.03 13.27
CA VAL A 127 -5.23 -1.25 13.82
C VAL A 127 -6.58 -1.54 13.16
N ALA A 128 -6.76 -2.74 12.61
CA ALA A 128 -8.05 -3.17 12.09
C ALA A 128 -9.11 -3.08 13.21
N PRO A 129 -10.36 -2.70 12.90
CA PRO A 129 -11.41 -2.74 13.91
C PRO A 129 -11.61 -4.17 14.43
N PRO A 130 -11.98 -4.36 15.70
CA PRO A 130 -12.51 -5.64 16.16
C PRO A 130 -13.72 -6.04 15.31
N ALA A 131 -13.77 -7.29 14.87
CA ALA A 131 -15.00 -7.89 14.40
C ALA A 131 -15.84 -8.09 15.66
N GLN A 132 -16.97 -7.38 15.77
CA GLN A 132 -17.84 -7.41 16.94
C GLN A 132 -18.16 -8.84 17.40
#